data_AF-A0A523C9R9-F1
#
_entry.id   AF-A0A523C9R9-F1
#
_cell.length_a   1.000
_cell.length_b   1.000
_cell.length_c   1.000
_cell.angle_alpha   90.00
_cell.angle_beta   90.00
_cell.angle_gamma   90.00
#
_symmetry.space_group_name_H-M   'P 1'
#
loop_
_entity.id
_entity.type
_entity.pdbx_description
1 polymer ?
#
loop_
_entity_poly.entity_id
_entity_poly.type
_entity_poly.pdbx_seq_one_letter_code
_entity_poly.pdbx_strand_id
1 'polypeptide(L)'
;MAADIRYIPELDTPVAPGDTIREILDERSITQADFAARLDKSEKFVSQLINGKASLTHETAIELERVLGVPSSFWNGAESQYRDALARRAQSLELGAQTEWAGSFPRKEMAANGWIAREAGPGDLLGFFGVSSVDAYTQYWSAPRRLAARMSTAYSASTPAITAWLRAGEIAAERVQTEPYSEAAFRRVVADLRSASREPVGTWQSLLRERCATAGVAVVFIRDLPKTRCHAASWWVSRSRAVVVLGLRYKTDDQIWFSFFHEVGHLLLDDRRQATPCDLDRDPASEERADTFAADTLIPPDAYANFRTSGRPTKATVTALAASLGVAPGIVVGRLQKDGVVPHNQMNDLKVHLDWAG
;
A
#
# COMPACT_ATOMS: atom_id res chain seq x y z
N MET A 1 -5.04 -19.16 -11.86
CA MET A 1 -6.06 -19.41 -12.90
C MET A 1 -6.71 -18.07 -13.20
N ALA A 2 -6.51 -17.54 -14.40
CA ALA A 2 -7.06 -16.24 -14.80
C ALA A 2 -8.55 -16.44 -15.15
N ALA A 3 -9.43 -15.72 -14.45
CA ALA A 3 -10.82 -15.64 -14.84
C ALA A 3 -10.91 -14.73 -16.06
N ASP A 4 -11.44 -15.25 -17.17
CA ASP A 4 -11.85 -14.47 -18.33
C ASP A 4 -12.92 -13.47 -17.89
N ILE A 5 -12.52 -12.23 -17.63
CA ILE A 5 -13.44 -11.11 -17.44
C ILE A 5 -13.95 -10.75 -18.83
N ARG A 6 -15.11 -11.29 -19.20
CA ARG A 6 -15.83 -10.80 -20.38
C ARG A 6 -16.13 -9.32 -20.18
N TYR A 7 -15.48 -8.47 -20.96
CA TYR A 7 -15.84 -7.07 -21.09
C TYR A 7 -17.27 -6.98 -21.61
N ILE A 8 -18.19 -6.53 -20.76
CA ILE A 8 -19.56 -6.17 -21.15
C ILE A 8 -19.52 -4.67 -21.42
N PRO A 9 -19.79 -4.21 -22.66
CA PRO A 9 -19.83 -2.78 -22.97
C PRO A 9 -20.83 -2.09 -22.05
N GLU A 10 -20.43 -0.97 -21.45
CA GLU A 10 -21.37 -0.10 -20.74
C GLU A 10 -22.36 0.46 -21.77
N LEU A 11 -23.60 -0.04 -21.73
CA LEU A 11 -24.71 0.60 -22.44
C LEU A 11 -24.95 1.97 -21.79
N ASP A 12 -24.97 3.02 -22.59
CA ASP A 12 -25.12 4.42 -22.16
C ASP A 12 -26.44 4.68 -21.38
N THR A 13 -27.41 3.76 -21.53
CA THR A 13 -28.67 3.75 -20.78
C THR A 13 -28.95 2.33 -20.25
N PRO A 14 -29.12 2.13 -18.94
CA PRO A 14 -29.57 0.86 -18.38
C PRO A 14 -30.97 0.52 -18.92
N VAL A 15 -31.14 -0.66 -19.53
CA VAL A 15 -32.47 -1.12 -19.96
C VAL A 15 -33.15 -1.80 -18.77
N ALA A 16 -34.33 -1.32 -18.37
CA ALA A 16 -35.05 -1.92 -17.26
C ALA A 16 -35.80 -3.17 -17.72
N PRO A 17 -35.90 -4.24 -16.90
CA PRO A 17 -36.76 -5.39 -17.23
C PRO A 17 -38.21 -4.98 -17.50
N GLY A 18 -38.65 -3.88 -16.87
CA GLY A 18 -39.95 -3.27 -17.08
C GLY A 18 -40.23 -2.80 -18.51
N ASP A 19 -39.20 -2.46 -19.28
CA ASP A 19 -39.34 -2.09 -20.69
C ASP A 19 -39.73 -3.31 -21.53
N THR A 20 -39.06 -4.45 -21.32
CA THR A 20 -39.43 -5.72 -21.96
C THR A 20 -40.80 -6.22 -21.52
N ILE A 21 -41.16 -6.03 -20.24
CA ILE A 21 -42.53 -6.35 -19.78
C ILE A 21 -43.54 -5.50 -20.56
N ARG A 22 -43.30 -4.19 -20.69
CA ARG A 22 -44.18 -3.26 -21.41
C ARG A 22 -44.36 -3.69 -22.87
N GLU A 23 -43.27 -4.02 -23.56
CA GLU A 23 -43.30 -4.51 -24.95
C GLU A 23 -44.18 -5.77 -25.09
N ILE A 24 -43.99 -6.77 -24.22
CA ILE A 24 -44.80 -8.00 -24.26
C ILE A 24 -46.28 -7.72 -23.97
N LEU A 25 -46.59 -6.80 -23.04
CA LEU A 25 -47.97 -6.43 -22.75
C LEU A 25 -48.64 -5.73 -23.93
N ASP A 26 -47.93 -4.81 -24.59
CA ASP A 26 -48.43 -4.09 -25.76
C ASP A 26 -48.65 -5.05 -26.95
N GLU A 27 -47.71 -5.96 -27.22
CA GLU A 27 -47.84 -6.99 -28.26
C GLU A 27 -49.03 -7.94 -28.02
N ARG A 28 -49.29 -8.29 -26.77
CA ARG A 28 -50.40 -9.18 -26.39
C ARG A 28 -51.71 -8.43 -26.10
N SER A 29 -51.71 -7.10 -26.25
CA SER A 29 -52.85 -6.23 -25.90
C SER A 29 -53.37 -6.46 -24.47
N ILE A 30 -52.46 -6.73 -23.52
CA ILE A 30 -52.78 -6.94 -22.10
C ILE A 30 -52.62 -5.60 -21.37
N THR A 31 -53.68 -5.14 -20.70
CA THR A 31 -53.60 -3.92 -19.89
C THR A 31 -52.80 -4.15 -18.60
N GLN A 32 -52.19 -3.11 -18.02
CA GLN A 32 -51.48 -3.25 -16.74
C GLN A 32 -52.40 -3.74 -15.61
N ALA A 33 -53.69 -3.41 -15.64
CA ALA A 33 -54.68 -3.89 -14.68
C ALA A 33 -54.93 -5.40 -14.81
N ASP A 34 -55.12 -5.89 -16.04
CA ASP A 34 -55.26 -7.33 -16.31
C ASP A 34 -53.97 -8.08 -15.95
N PHE A 35 -52.81 -7.52 -16.29
CA PHE A 35 -51.53 -8.10 -15.92
C PHE A 35 -51.31 -8.18 -14.40
N ALA A 36 -51.70 -7.14 -13.66
CA ALA A 36 -51.65 -7.12 -12.20
C ALA A 36 -52.54 -8.21 -11.59
N ALA A 37 -53.76 -8.38 -12.11
CA ALA A 37 -54.64 -9.46 -11.70
C ALA A 37 -54.05 -10.85 -12.00
N ARG A 38 -53.42 -11.05 -13.16
CA ARG A 38 -52.76 -12.31 -13.54
C ARG A 38 -51.55 -12.66 -12.68
N LEU A 39 -50.82 -11.65 -12.19
CA LEU A 39 -49.69 -11.83 -11.28
C LEU A 39 -50.09 -11.92 -9.80
N ASP A 40 -51.37 -11.70 -9.47
CA ASP A 40 -51.83 -11.56 -8.09
C ASP A 40 -51.07 -10.47 -7.31
N LYS A 41 -50.85 -9.31 -7.96
CA LYS A 41 -50.19 -8.14 -7.36
C LYS A 41 -51.03 -6.88 -7.55
N SER A 42 -50.74 -5.85 -6.77
CA SER A 42 -51.37 -4.54 -6.97
C SER A 42 -50.93 -3.87 -8.29
N GLU A 43 -51.83 -3.11 -8.92
CA GLU A 43 -51.49 -2.26 -10.08
C GLU A 43 -50.35 -1.29 -9.76
N LYS A 44 -50.28 -0.80 -8.53
CA LYS A 44 -49.18 0.06 -8.05
C LYS A 44 -47.83 -0.66 -8.15
N PHE A 45 -47.77 -1.92 -7.71
CA PHE A 45 -46.54 -2.72 -7.81
C PHE A 45 -46.14 -2.95 -9.27
N VAL A 46 -47.09 -3.35 -10.12
CA VAL A 46 -46.85 -3.54 -11.56
C VAL A 46 -46.36 -2.25 -12.22
N SER A 47 -46.98 -1.10 -11.92
CA SER A 47 -46.54 0.20 -12.43
C SER A 47 -45.11 0.54 -11.97
N GLN A 48 -44.77 0.27 -10.70
CA GLN A 48 -43.41 0.49 -10.21
C GLN A 48 -42.39 -0.47 -10.83
N LEU A 49 -42.78 -1.73 -11.08
CA LEU A 49 -41.95 -2.73 -11.75
C LEU A 49 -41.67 -2.34 -13.21
N ILE A 50 -42.72 -1.97 -13.96
CA ILE A 50 -42.63 -1.53 -15.36
C ILE A 50 -41.78 -0.26 -15.51
N ASN A 51 -41.82 0.63 -14.52
CA ASN A 51 -40.99 1.85 -14.53
C ASN A 51 -39.61 1.65 -13.87
N GLY A 52 -39.18 0.41 -13.61
CA GLY A 52 -37.85 0.09 -13.05
C GLY A 52 -37.61 0.57 -11.61
N LYS A 53 -38.66 1.00 -10.90
CA LYS A 53 -38.59 1.50 -9.51
C LYS A 53 -38.67 0.37 -8.48
N ALA A 54 -39.52 -0.62 -8.70
CA ALA A 54 -39.58 -1.82 -7.86
C ALA A 54 -38.54 -2.83 -8.32
N SER A 55 -37.87 -3.49 -7.37
CA SER A 55 -36.95 -4.59 -7.70
C SER A 55 -37.71 -5.85 -8.07
N LEU A 56 -37.25 -6.51 -9.14
CA LEU A 56 -37.77 -7.79 -9.58
C LEU A 56 -37.12 -8.89 -8.72
N THR A 57 -37.91 -9.52 -7.84
CA THR A 57 -37.42 -10.62 -7.00
C THR A 57 -37.43 -11.95 -7.75
N HIS A 58 -36.68 -12.94 -7.27
CA HIS A 58 -36.66 -14.27 -7.88
C HIS A 58 -38.06 -14.92 -7.93
N GLU A 59 -38.88 -14.69 -6.90
CA GLU A 59 -40.28 -15.15 -6.88
C GLU A 59 -41.11 -14.47 -7.96
N THR A 60 -40.95 -13.14 -8.10
CA THR A 60 -41.62 -12.36 -9.15
C THR A 60 -41.18 -12.83 -10.54
N ALA A 61 -39.90 -13.20 -10.73
CA ALA A 61 -39.40 -13.75 -11.99
C ALA A 61 -40.10 -15.08 -12.37
N ILE A 62 -40.36 -15.94 -11.39
CA ILE A 62 -41.07 -17.22 -11.60
C ILE A 62 -42.55 -16.97 -11.91
N GLU A 63 -43.17 -15.99 -11.24
CA GLU A 63 -44.54 -15.56 -11.55
C GLU A 63 -44.63 -14.99 -12.98
N LEU A 64 -43.67 -14.14 -13.38
CA LEU A 64 -43.56 -13.59 -14.74
C LEU A 64 -43.37 -14.69 -15.79
N GLU A 65 -42.60 -15.73 -15.49
CA GLU A 65 -42.44 -16.88 -16.39
C GLU A 65 -43.77 -17.56 -16.69
N ARG A 66 -44.62 -17.76 -15.67
CA ARG A 66 -45.94 -18.36 -15.84
C ARG A 66 -46.90 -17.48 -16.64
N VAL A 67 -46.84 -16.16 -16.45
CA VAL A 67 -47.77 -15.21 -17.10
C VAL A 67 -47.31 -14.81 -18.51
N LEU A 68 -46.01 -14.61 -18.71
CA LEU A 68 -45.43 -14.10 -19.95
C LEU A 68 -44.76 -15.19 -20.80
N GLY A 69 -44.49 -16.37 -20.26
CA GLY A 69 -43.84 -17.48 -20.98
C GLY A 69 -42.36 -17.26 -21.26
N VAL A 70 -41.74 -16.26 -20.63
CA VAL A 70 -40.31 -15.97 -20.72
C VAL A 70 -39.61 -16.52 -19.48
N PRO A 71 -38.54 -17.32 -19.61
CA PRO A 71 -37.88 -17.96 -18.48
C PRO A 71 -37.48 -16.99 -17.37
N SER A 72 -37.68 -17.38 -16.11
CA SER A 72 -37.29 -16.62 -14.91
C SER A 72 -35.79 -16.26 -14.90
N SER A 73 -34.93 -17.09 -15.49
CA SER A 73 -33.49 -16.83 -15.66
C SER A 73 -33.20 -15.59 -16.49
N PHE A 74 -34.01 -15.31 -17.53
CA PHE A 74 -33.90 -14.09 -18.32
C PHE A 74 -34.20 -12.86 -17.47
N TRP A 75 -35.32 -12.86 -16.73
CA TRP A 75 -35.74 -11.75 -15.88
C TRP A 75 -34.73 -11.43 -14.79
N ASN A 76 -34.22 -12.46 -14.10
CA ASN A 76 -33.19 -12.30 -13.08
C ASN A 76 -31.88 -11.73 -13.66
N GLY A 77 -31.49 -12.20 -14.85
CA GLY A 77 -30.32 -11.68 -15.56
C GLY A 77 -30.46 -10.21 -15.95
N ALA A 78 -31.63 -9.84 -16.49
CA ALA A 78 -31.94 -8.46 -16.88
C ALA A 78 -32.00 -7.53 -15.65
N GLU A 79 -32.64 -7.94 -14.56
CA GLU A 79 -32.70 -7.17 -13.32
C GLU A 79 -31.31 -6.98 -12.72
N SER A 80 -30.50 -8.03 -12.68
CA SER A 80 -29.13 -7.95 -12.18
C SER A 80 -28.29 -6.95 -12.98
N GLN A 81 -28.38 -6.97 -14.31
CA GLN A 81 -27.65 -6.02 -15.17
C GLN A 81 -28.15 -4.59 -14.98
N TYR A 82 -29.47 -4.39 -14.94
CA TYR A 82 -30.09 -3.08 -14.75
C TYR A 82 -29.68 -2.45 -13.41
N ARG A 83 -29.76 -3.23 -12.31
CA ARG A 83 -29.40 -2.75 -10.97
C ARG A 83 -27.91 -2.46 -10.82
N ASP A 84 -27.04 -3.28 -11.40
CA ASP A 84 -25.60 -3.02 -11.44
C ASP A 84 -25.31 -1.72 -12.20
N ALA A 85 -25.91 -1.52 -13.38
CA ALA A 85 -25.72 -0.30 -14.17
C ALA A 85 -26.24 0.96 -13.45
N LEU A 86 -27.40 0.89 -12.77
CA LEU A 86 -27.90 1.98 -11.94
C LEU A 86 -26.95 2.31 -10.77
N ALA A 87 -26.46 1.29 -10.08
CA ALA A 87 -25.55 1.45 -8.95
C ALA A 87 -24.22 2.06 -9.38
N ARG A 88 -23.62 1.58 -10.49
CA ARG A 88 -22.40 2.14 -11.07
C ARG A 88 -22.58 3.58 -11.50
N ARG A 89 -23.71 3.92 -12.13
CA ARG A 89 -24.01 5.30 -12.54
C ARG A 89 -24.13 6.23 -11.33
N ALA A 90 -24.85 5.82 -10.29
CA ALA A 90 -24.97 6.60 -9.06
C ALA A 90 -23.59 6.82 -8.40
N GLN A 91 -22.79 5.75 -8.31
CA GLN A 91 -21.44 5.82 -7.77
C GLN A 91 -20.51 6.72 -8.60
N SER A 92 -20.57 6.64 -9.93
CA SER A 92 -19.75 7.48 -10.82
C SER A 92 -20.08 8.97 -10.65
N LEU A 93 -21.35 9.32 -10.45
CA LEU A 93 -21.75 10.70 -10.19
C LEU A 93 -21.22 11.19 -8.84
N GLU A 94 -21.32 10.36 -7.80
CA GLU A 94 -20.78 10.67 -6.46
C GLU A 94 -19.25 10.83 -6.49
N LEU A 95 -18.54 9.92 -7.17
CA LEU A 95 -17.09 9.98 -7.32
C LEU A 95 -16.65 11.18 -8.16
N GLY A 96 -17.40 11.56 -9.21
CA GLY A 96 -17.12 12.77 -9.99
C GLY A 96 -17.04 14.03 -9.13
N ALA A 97 -17.83 14.09 -8.05
CA ALA A 97 -17.78 15.19 -7.08
C ALA A 97 -16.51 15.19 -6.20
N GLN A 98 -15.77 14.06 -6.12
CA GLN A 98 -14.58 13.88 -5.28
C GLN A 98 -13.26 14.21 -6.02
N THR A 99 -13.33 15.05 -7.06
CA THR A 99 -12.16 15.40 -7.89
C THR A 99 -11.09 16.15 -7.07
N GLU A 100 -11.48 16.98 -6.12
CA GLU A 100 -10.54 17.71 -5.24
C GLU A 100 -9.73 16.74 -4.36
N TRP A 101 -10.38 15.74 -3.77
CA TRP A 101 -9.71 14.70 -3.00
C TRP A 101 -8.68 13.96 -3.86
N ALA A 102 -9.04 13.54 -5.09
CA ALA A 102 -8.09 12.92 -6.01
C ALA A 102 -6.96 13.86 -6.45
N GLY A 103 -7.23 15.17 -6.52
CA GLY A 103 -6.25 16.22 -6.80
C GLY A 103 -5.19 16.40 -5.71
N SER A 104 -5.45 15.93 -4.49
CA SER A 104 -4.50 16.00 -3.37
C SER A 104 -3.34 14.99 -3.48
N PHE A 105 -3.46 13.96 -4.33
CA PHE A 105 -2.44 12.93 -4.54
C PHE A 105 -1.49 13.27 -5.70
N PRO A 106 -0.20 12.88 -5.62
CA PRO A 106 0.76 12.98 -6.73
C PRO A 106 0.48 11.92 -7.81
N ARG A 107 -0.69 11.99 -8.45
CA ARG A 107 -1.19 10.97 -9.39
C ARG A 107 -0.27 10.75 -10.59
N LYS A 108 0.39 11.81 -11.07
CA LYS A 108 1.35 11.72 -12.18
C LYS A 108 2.51 10.80 -11.83
N GLU A 109 3.08 10.95 -10.64
CA GLU A 109 4.19 10.13 -10.15
C GLU A 109 3.74 8.72 -9.77
N MET A 110 2.55 8.58 -9.18
CA MET A 110 1.94 7.26 -8.94
C MET A 110 1.75 6.48 -10.26
N ALA A 111 1.28 7.15 -11.32
CA ALA A 111 1.15 6.54 -12.64
C ALA A 111 2.51 6.22 -13.28
N ALA A 112 3.50 7.11 -13.14
CA ALA A 112 4.87 6.86 -13.63
C ALA A 112 5.51 5.65 -12.92
N ASN A 113 5.17 5.40 -11.66
CA ASN A 113 5.59 4.22 -10.91
C ASN A 113 4.74 2.96 -11.21
N GLY A 114 3.73 3.07 -12.08
CA GLY A 114 2.85 1.97 -12.46
C GLY A 114 1.84 1.56 -11.38
N TRP A 115 1.52 2.44 -10.42
CA TRP A 115 0.60 2.14 -9.32
C TRP A 115 -0.86 2.34 -9.70
N ILE A 116 -1.12 3.30 -10.59
CA ILE A 116 -2.44 3.65 -11.11
C ILE A 116 -2.34 3.97 -12.61
N ALA A 117 -3.47 3.99 -13.31
CA ALA A 117 -3.52 4.48 -14.70
C ALA A 117 -3.24 5.99 -14.78
N ARG A 118 -2.77 6.47 -15.94
CA ARG A 118 -2.43 7.89 -16.14
C ARG A 118 -3.63 8.83 -15.95
N GLU A 119 -4.80 8.43 -16.42
CA GLU A 119 -6.05 9.18 -16.29
C GLU A 119 -6.91 8.69 -15.10
N ALA A 120 -6.26 8.08 -14.10
CA ALA A 120 -6.94 7.52 -12.93
C ALA A 120 -7.77 8.57 -12.18
N GLY A 121 -9.04 8.25 -12.00
CA GLY A 121 -10.01 9.05 -11.26
C GLY A 121 -10.06 8.71 -9.77
N PRO A 122 -11.01 9.30 -9.03
CA PRO A 122 -11.23 8.99 -7.62
C PRO A 122 -11.50 7.51 -7.36
N GLY A 123 -12.26 6.83 -8.22
CA GLY A 123 -12.55 5.39 -8.09
C GLY A 123 -11.30 4.51 -8.15
N ASP A 124 -10.38 4.80 -9.07
CA ASP A 124 -9.11 4.07 -9.21
C ASP A 124 -8.22 4.25 -7.98
N LEU A 125 -8.20 5.46 -7.40
CA LEU A 125 -7.47 5.72 -6.15
C LEU A 125 -8.07 4.93 -4.99
N LEU A 126 -9.39 4.89 -4.86
CA LEU A 126 -10.06 4.08 -3.84
C LEU A 126 -9.71 2.59 -4.01
N GLY A 127 -9.70 2.09 -5.26
CA GLY A 127 -9.25 0.74 -5.60
C GLY A 127 -7.78 0.49 -5.21
N PHE A 128 -6.88 1.42 -5.50
CA PHE A 128 -5.47 1.35 -5.10
C PHE A 128 -5.31 1.26 -3.57
N PHE A 129 -6.08 2.06 -2.82
CA PHE A 129 -6.08 2.04 -1.36
C PHE A 129 -6.85 0.88 -0.73
N GLY A 130 -7.60 0.11 -1.52
CA GLY A 130 -8.42 -1.00 -1.05
C GLY A 130 -9.58 -0.55 -0.15
N VAL A 131 -10.15 0.63 -0.40
CA VAL A 131 -11.25 1.20 0.40
C VAL A 131 -12.46 1.53 -0.48
N SER A 132 -13.66 1.51 0.09
CA SER A 132 -14.91 1.71 -0.65
C SER A 132 -15.32 3.18 -0.83
N SER A 133 -14.75 4.09 -0.05
CA SER A 133 -15.11 5.52 -0.06
C SER A 133 -13.99 6.41 0.47
N VAL A 134 -14.10 7.72 0.22
CA VAL A 134 -13.16 8.74 0.74
C VAL A 134 -13.20 8.81 2.27
N ASP A 135 -14.36 8.58 2.87
CA ASP A 135 -14.51 8.51 4.33
C ASP A 135 -13.77 7.29 4.90
N ALA A 136 -13.90 6.13 4.26
CA ALA A 136 -13.15 4.93 4.64
C ALA A 136 -11.63 5.15 4.49
N TYR A 137 -11.20 5.84 3.43
CA TYR A 137 -9.80 6.27 3.29
C TYR A 137 -9.37 7.15 4.45
N THR A 138 -10.18 8.15 4.83
CA THR A 138 -9.84 9.09 5.90
C THR A 138 -9.74 8.40 7.25
N GLN A 139 -10.68 7.50 7.56
CA GLN A 139 -10.71 6.75 8.81
C GLN A 139 -9.61 5.68 8.91
N TYR A 140 -9.15 5.14 7.77
CA TYR A 140 -8.15 4.08 7.75
C TYR A 140 -6.74 4.61 7.47
N TRP A 141 -6.53 5.28 6.34
CA TRP A 141 -5.21 5.70 5.88
C TRP A 141 -4.76 7.03 6.49
N SER A 142 -5.69 7.97 6.67
CA SER A 142 -5.36 9.28 7.27
C SER A 142 -5.46 9.29 8.80
N ALA A 143 -5.83 8.18 9.43
CA ALA A 143 -5.88 8.08 10.88
C ALA A 143 -4.47 8.23 11.48
N PRO A 144 -4.23 9.22 12.38
CA PRO A 144 -2.92 9.43 12.99
C PRO A 144 -2.33 8.16 13.62
N ARG A 145 -3.19 7.30 14.19
CA ARG A 145 -2.80 6.02 14.82
C ARG A 145 -2.06 5.09 13.87
N ARG A 146 -2.60 4.93 12.67
CA ARG A 146 -2.06 3.99 11.68
C ARG A 146 -0.81 4.54 11.00
N LEU A 147 -0.71 5.85 10.88
CA LEU A 147 0.49 6.51 10.38
C LEU A 147 1.63 6.40 11.39
N ALA A 148 1.38 6.72 12.66
CA ALA A 148 2.38 6.61 13.74
C ALA A 148 2.88 5.17 13.92
N ALA A 149 2.01 4.17 13.83
CA ALA A 149 2.41 2.76 13.96
C ALA A 149 3.39 2.31 12.85
N ARG A 150 3.39 2.96 11.68
CA ARG A 150 4.20 2.59 10.51
C ARG A 150 5.43 3.48 10.34
N MET A 151 5.48 4.64 10.97
CA MET A 151 6.43 5.71 10.68
C MET A 151 7.16 6.12 11.96
N SER A 152 8.48 6.07 11.95
CA SER A 152 9.37 6.51 13.04
C SER A 152 9.49 8.04 13.15
N THR A 153 9.29 8.78 12.05
CA THR A 153 9.52 10.23 12.04
C THR A 153 8.29 11.03 12.50
N ALA A 154 8.46 11.85 13.55
CA ALA A 154 7.49 12.80 14.12
C ALA A 154 7.16 14.01 13.21
N TYR A 155 6.90 13.80 11.91
CA TYR A 155 6.53 14.88 10.99
C TYR A 155 5.02 15.07 10.87
N SER A 156 4.63 16.34 10.99
CA SER A 156 3.27 16.84 10.89
C SER A 156 2.74 16.82 9.45
N ALA A 157 1.42 16.56 9.37
CA ALA A 157 0.56 16.45 8.19
C ALA A 157 0.72 15.17 7.35
N SER A 158 -0.24 14.26 7.52
CA SER A 158 -0.54 13.14 6.62
C SER A 158 -0.69 13.66 5.20
N THR A 159 0.40 13.65 4.43
CA THR A 159 0.30 14.00 3.03
C THR A 159 -0.25 12.78 2.30
N PRO A 160 -1.25 12.91 1.42
CA PRO A 160 -1.73 11.85 0.53
C PRO A 160 -0.60 11.07 -0.18
N ALA A 161 0.57 11.68 -0.37
CA ALA A 161 1.79 11.04 -0.86
C ALA A 161 2.36 9.96 0.10
N ILE A 162 2.37 10.21 1.41
CA ILE A 162 2.90 9.26 2.42
C ILE A 162 1.99 8.03 2.50
N THR A 163 0.67 8.23 2.58
CA THR A 163 -0.28 7.11 2.59
C THR A 163 -0.19 6.31 1.30
N ALA A 164 -0.06 6.98 0.14
CA ALA A 164 0.16 6.31 -1.14
C ALA A 164 1.45 5.48 -1.16
N TRP A 165 2.55 6.03 -0.63
CA TRP A 165 3.83 5.34 -0.56
C TRP A 165 3.78 4.13 0.39
N LEU A 166 3.13 4.26 1.55
CA LEU A 166 2.90 3.15 2.48
C LEU A 166 2.03 2.05 1.86
N ARG A 167 0.95 2.42 1.15
CA ARG A 167 0.10 1.45 0.43
C ARG A 167 0.87 0.74 -0.68
N ALA A 168 1.71 1.46 -1.43
CA ALA A 168 2.57 0.84 -2.43
C ALA A 168 3.53 -0.18 -1.78
N GLY A 169 4.08 0.15 -0.60
CA GLY A 169 4.86 -0.78 0.22
C GLY A 169 4.08 -2.01 0.64
N GLU A 170 2.84 -1.86 1.08
CA GLU A 170 1.95 -2.98 1.44
C GLU A 170 1.67 -3.90 0.25
N ILE A 171 1.26 -3.34 -0.90
CA ILE A 171 0.99 -4.10 -2.13
C ILE A 171 2.25 -4.84 -2.62
N ALA A 172 3.41 -4.18 -2.55
CA ALA A 172 4.66 -4.82 -2.93
C ALA A 172 5.04 -5.95 -1.98
N ALA A 173 4.85 -5.75 -0.67
CA ALA A 173 5.16 -6.74 0.34
C ALA A 173 4.24 -7.97 0.24
N GLU A 174 2.97 -7.81 -0.14
CA GLU A 174 2.03 -8.93 -0.38
C GLU A 174 2.60 -9.96 -1.37
N ARG A 175 3.43 -9.53 -2.34
CA ARG A 175 4.06 -10.39 -3.36
C ARG A 175 5.33 -11.11 -2.87
N VAL A 176 5.87 -10.73 -1.71
CA VAL A 176 7.09 -11.32 -1.15
C VAL A 176 6.72 -12.47 -0.23
N GLN A 177 7.06 -13.70 -0.62
CA GLN A 177 6.93 -14.86 0.24
C GLN A 177 7.99 -14.83 1.34
N THR A 178 7.59 -15.16 2.57
CA THR A 178 8.47 -15.20 3.74
C THR A 178 8.17 -16.44 4.57
N GLU A 179 9.17 -16.93 5.29
CA GLU A 179 8.97 -17.92 6.35
C GLU A 179 8.23 -17.29 7.55
N PRO A 180 7.73 -18.07 8.52
CA PRO A 180 7.23 -17.52 9.77
C PRO A 180 8.33 -16.79 10.54
N TYR A 181 7.99 -15.64 11.11
CA TYR A 181 8.94 -14.81 11.85
C TYR A 181 9.62 -15.56 12.99
N SER A 182 10.94 -15.45 13.05
CA SER A 182 11.78 -15.97 14.13
C SER A 182 12.78 -14.91 14.54
N GLU A 183 12.66 -14.39 15.77
CA GLU A 183 13.57 -13.36 16.27
C GLU A 183 15.02 -13.83 16.27
N ALA A 184 15.26 -15.09 16.68
CA ALA A 184 16.59 -15.67 16.69
C ALA A 184 17.18 -15.77 15.27
N ALA A 185 16.37 -16.16 14.29
CA ALA A 185 16.81 -16.18 12.89
C ALA A 185 17.06 -14.76 12.37
N PHE A 186 16.18 -13.81 12.70
CA PHE A 186 16.28 -12.44 12.24
C PHE A 186 17.53 -11.75 12.81
N ARG A 187 17.83 -11.90 14.10
CA ARG A 187 19.06 -11.37 14.71
C ARG A 187 20.33 -11.90 14.04
N ARG A 188 20.37 -13.19 13.65
CA ARG A 188 21.49 -13.76 12.88
C ARG A 188 21.60 -13.12 11.50
N VAL A 189 20.49 -13.06 10.78
CA VAL A 189 20.42 -12.43 9.44
C VAL A 189 20.92 -10.97 9.50
N VAL A 190 20.47 -10.20 10.48
CA VAL A 190 20.84 -8.80 10.67
C VAL A 190 22.34 -8.64 10.94
N ALA A 191 22.93 -9.51 11.79
CA ALA A 191 24.36 -9.48 12.06
C ALA A 191 25.20 -9.74 10.80
N ASP A 192 24.76 -10.65 9.92
CA ASP A 192 25.47 -11.00 8.69
C ASP A 192 25.29 -9.92 7.59
N LEU A 193 24.13 -9.27 7.55
CA LEU A 193 23.75 -8.33 6.49
C LEU A 193 24.59 -7.06 6.42
N ARG A 194 25.29 -6.67 7.50
CA ARG A 194 26.19 -5.49 7.44
C ARG A 194 27.26 -5.63 6.35
N SER A 195 27.69 -6.86 6.08
CA SER A 195 28.69 -7.17 5.06
C SER A 195 28.19 -6.92 3.63
N ALA A 196 26.88 -7.07 3.41
CA ALA A 196 26.26 -6.81 2.13
C ALA A 196 26.36 -5.33 1.71
N SER A 197 26.68 -4.41 2.62
CA SER A 197 26.93 -3.01 2.28
C SER A 197 28.06 -2.80 1.29
N ARG A 198 29.00 -3.76 1.20
CA ARG A 198 30.13 -3.72 0.27
C ARG A 198 29.80 -4.25 -1.13
N GLU A 199 28.64 -4.86 -1.29
CA GLU A 199 28.21 -5.43 -2.56
C GLU A 199 27.64 -4.35 -3.49
N PRO A 200 27.59 -4.59 -4.82
CA PRO A 200 26.90 -3.71 -5.76
C PRO A 200 25.40 -3.59 -5.45
N VAL A 201 24.78 -2.50 -5.94
CA VAL A 201 23.39 -2.14 -5.59
C VAL A 201 22.38 -3.25 -5.87
N GLY A 202 22.42 -3.86 -7.05
CA GLY A 202 21.52 -4.97 -7.38
C GLY A 202 21.72 -6.19 -6.49
N THR A 203 22.95 -6.47 -6.08
CA THR A 203 23.30 -7.63 -5.26
C THR A 203 22.81 -7.47 -3.83
N TRP A 204 23.11 -6.34 -3.16
CA TRP A 204 22.70 -6.16 -1.77
C TRP A 204 21.18 -6.03 -1.61
N GLN A 205 20.48 -5.48 -2.61
CA GLN A 205 19.02 -5.44 -2.61
C GLN A 205 18.41 -6.85 -2.62
N SER A 206 18.91 -7.74 -3.48
CA SER A 206 18.47 -9.14 -3.53
C SER A 206 18.81 -9.86 -2.23
N LEU A 207 20.03 -9.69 -1.71
CA LEU A 207 20.45 -10.28 -0.44
C LEU A 207 19.55 -9.85 0.73
N LEU A 208 19.20 -8.55 0.83
CA LEU A 208 18.27 -8.07 1.85
C LEU A 208 16.90 -8.75 1.75
N ARG A 209 16.32 -8.81 0.55
CA ARG A 209 15.02 -9.44 0.33
C ARG A 209 15.04 -10.91 0.72
N GLU A 210 16.01 -11.65 0.21
CA GLU A 210 16.12 -13.10 0.40
C GLU A 210 16.42 -13.46 1.86
N ARG A 211 17.45 -12.85 2.46
CA ARG A 211 17.87 -13.18 3.83
C ARG A 211 16.80 -12.81 4.84
N CYS A 212 16.21 -11.62 4.75
CA CYS A 212 15.15 -11.20 5.66
C CYS A 212 13.88 -12.05 5.49
N ALA A 213 13.56 -12.48 4.27
CA ALA A 213 12.41 -13.35 4.03
C ALA A 213 12.53 -14.70 4.76
N THR A 214 13.74 -15.26 4.88
CA THR A 214 13.97 -16.50 5.67
C THR A 214 13.71 -16.35 7.17
N ALA A 215 13.64 -15.10 7.66
CA ALA A 215 13.36 -14.78 9.05
C ALA A 215 11.96 -14.15 9.26
N GLY A 216 11.10 -14.18 8.25
CA GLY A 216 9.74 -13.65 8.29
C GLY A 216 9.61 -12.14 8.16
N VAL A 217 10.59 -11.49 7.53
CA VAL A 217 10.57 -10.04 7.27
C VAL A 217 10.63 -9.78 5.77
N ALA A 218 9.56 -9.21 5.21
CA ALA A 218 9.53 -8.80 3.81
C ALA A 218 10.16 -7.41 3.66
N VAL A 219 11.31 -7.35 2.97
CA VAL A 219 11.94 -6.07 2.62
C VAL A 219 11.49 -5.68 1.21
N VAL A 220 10.99 -4.46 1.05
CA VAL A 220 10.58 -3.93 -0.26
C VAL A 220 11.16 -2.54 -0.48
N PHE A 221 11.45 -2.24 -1.74
CA PHE A 221 11.97 -0.95 -2.15
C PHE A 221 10.89 -0.25 -2.96
N ILE A 222 10.51 0.97 -2.55
CA ILE A 222 9.43 1.74 -3.18
C ILE A 222 9.95 3.10 -3.61
N ARG A 223 9.74 3.45 -4.89
CA ARG A 223 10.09 4.77 -5.44
C ARG A 223 9.40 5.87 -4.64
N ASP A 224 10.17 6.83 -4.15
CA ASP A 224 9.67 7.93 -3.34
C ASP A 224 8.76 8.86 -4.15
N LEU A 225 7.61 9.23 -3.58
CA LEU A 225 6.75 10.26 -4.14
C LEU A 225 7.25 11.66 -3.74
N PRO A 226 6.96 12.72 -4.52
CA PRO A 226 7.27 14.10 -4.13
C PRO A 226 6.71 14.43 -2.75
N LYS A 227 7.47 15.19 -1.96
CA LYS A 227 7.10 15.62 -0.60
C LYS A 227 6.93 14.46 0.41
N THR A 228 7.22 13.22 0.02
CA THR A 228 7.42 12.12 0.97
C THR A 228 8.78 12.34 1.62
N ARG A 229 8.80 12.95 2.80
CA ARG A 229 10.01 13.15 3.62
C ARG A 229 10.36 11.91 4.44
N CYS A 230 9.57 10.85 4.30
CA CYS A 230 9.84 9.55 4.85
C CYS A 230 10.47 8.68 3.77
N HIS A 231 11.50 7.95 4.17
CA HIS A 231 12.30 7.14 3.26
C HIS A 231 12.56 5.73 3.80
N ALA A 232 11.95 5.40 4.95
CA ALA A 232 11.93 4.08 5.53
C ALA A 232 10.75 3.96 6.48
N ALA A 233 10.17 2.77 6.55
CA ALA A 233 9.06 2.45 7.42
C ALA A 233 9.06 0.96 7.72
N SER A 234 8.57 0.59 8.90
CA SER A 234 8.40 -0.81 9.27
C SER A 234 7.14 -1.02 10.10
N TRP A 235 6.53 -2.19 9.90
CA TRP A 235 5.35 -2.59 10.65
C TRP A 235 5.18 -4.11 10.66
N TRP A 236 4.39 -4.58 11.62
CA TRP A 236 3.94 -5.97 11.68
C TRP A 236 2.64 -6.13 10.90
N VAL A 237 2.61 -7.07 9.95
CA VAL A 237 1.37 -7.46 9.24
C VAL A 237 0.59 -8.48 10.07
N SER A 238 1.32 -9.37 10.75
CA SER A 238 0.77 -10.35 11.68
C SER A 238 1.84 -10.74 12.70
N ARG A 239 1.52 -11.61 13.66
CA ARG A 239 2.51 -12.11 14.64
C ARG A 239 3.68 -12.88 14.02
N SER A 240 3.52 -13.39 12.79
CA SER A 240 4.52 -14.19 12.10
C SER A 240 5.11 -13.50 10.87
N ARG A 241 4.80 -12.21 10.63
CA ARG A 241 5.27 -11.50 9.44
C ARG A 241 5.41 -10.00 9.67
N ALA A 242 6.60 -9.48 9.40
CA ALA A 242 6.88 -8.05 9.39
C ALA A 242 7.24 -7.56 7.98
N VAL A 243 7.15 -6.24 7.79
CA VAL A 243 7.49 -5.55 6.55
C VAL A 243 8.46 -4.41 6.88
N VAL A 244 9.47 -4.26 6.03
CA VAL A 244 10.34 -3.08 5.99
C VAL A 244 10.27 -2.50 4.57
N VAL A 245 9.92 -1.22 4.48
CA VAL A 245 9.88 -0.46 3.23
C VAL A 245 11.04 0.52 3.22
N LEU A 246 11.78 0.56 2.12
CA LEU A 246 12.88 1.49 1.91
C LEU A 246 12.66 2.32 0.63
N GLY A 247 12.83 3.63 0.75
CA GLY A 247 12.92 4.56 -0.39
C GLY A 247 14.39 4.84 -0.71
N LEU A 248 14.72 4.98 -2.00
CA LEU A 248 16.11 5.15 -2.49
C LEU A 248 16.43 6.59 -2.93
N ARG A 249 15.44 7.48 -3.01
CA ARG A 249 15.61 8.82 -3.61
C ARG A 249 16.59 9.68 -2.82
N TYR A 250 17.57 10.25 -3.54
CA TYR A 250 18.60 11.17 -3.04
C TYR A 250 19.50 10.60 -1.92
N LYS A 251 19.50 9.29 -1.74
CA LYS A 251 20.26 8.66 -0.65
C LYS A 251 21.62 8.17 -1.10
N THR A 252 22.52 8.19 -0.14
CA THR A 252 23.80 7.48 -0.18
C THR A 252 23.68 6.16 0.57
N ASP A 253 24.61 5.24 0.32
CA ASP A 253 24.69 3.92 0.96
C ASP A 253 24.61 4.02 2.49
N ASP A 254 25.33 4.94 3.13
CA ASP A 254 25.27 5.15 4.58
C ASP A 254 23.86 5.44 5.10
N GLN A 255 23.10 6.28 4.38
CA GLN A 255 21.75 6.65 4.78
C GLN A 255 20.77 5.48 4.62
N ILE A 256 20.88 4.70 3.54
CA ILE A 256 20.03 3.51 3.35
C ILE A 256 20.31 2.46 4.40
N TRP A 257 21.57 2.14 4.65
CA TRP A 257 21.95 1.13 5.63
C TRP A 257 21.52 1.57 7.03
N PHE A 258 21.77 2.83 7.40
CA PHE A 258 21.29 3.35 8.68
C PHE A 258 19.77 3.27 8.79
N SER A 259 19.02 3.72 7.77
CA SER A 259 17.55 3.61 7.75
C SER A 259 17.08 2.16 7.90
N PHE A 260 17.68 1.22 7.17
CA PHE A 260 17.33 -0.20 7.28
C PHE A 260 17.55 -0.72 8.70
N PHE A 261 18.74 -0.53 9.27
CA PHE A 261 19.03 -1.04 10.61
C PHE A 261 18.22 -0.32 11.71
N HIS A 262 17.83 0.94 11.51
CA HIS A 262 16.90 1.66 12.39
C HIS A 262 15.53 1.00 12.39
N GLU A 263 14.96 0.70 11.21
CA GLU A 263 13.70 -0.05 11.10
C GLU A 263 13.80 -1.46 11.70
N VAL A 264 14.94 -2.14 11.53
CA VAL A 264 15.21 -3.42 12.20
C VAL A 264 15.22 -3.26 13.72
N GLY A 265 15.78 -2.16 14.24
CA GLY A 265 15.77 -1.81 15.66
C GLY A 265 14.35 -1.77 16.21
N HIS A 266 13.43 -1.09 15.52
CA HIS A 266 12.02 -1.08 15.88
C HIS A 266 11.41 -2.49 15.93
N LEU A 267 11.65 -3.31 14.90
CA LEU A 267 11.11 -4.69 14.86
C LEU A 267 11.66 -5.60 15.97
N LEU A 268 12.88 -5.34 16.47
CA LEU A 268 13.56 -6.17 17.47
C LEU A 268 13.42 -5.68 18.91
N LEU A 269 13.27 -4.37 19.12
CA LEU A 269 13.36 -3.74 20.45
C LEU A 269 12.03 -3.22 20.97
N ASP A 270 11.09 -2.89 20.10
CA ASP A 270 9.77 -2.44 20.54
C ASP A 270 8.86 -3.61 20.92
N ASP A 271 7.95 -3.37 21.86
CA ASP A 271 7.10 -4.43 22.42
C ASP A 271 6.08 -4.95 21.39
N ARG A 272 6.20 -6.24 21.02
CA ARG A 272 5.26 -6.92 20.12
C ARG A 272 3.84 -7.06 20.69
N ARG A 273 3.65 -6.95 22.01
CA ARG A 273 2.32 -7.01 22.65
C ARG A 273 1.58 -5.68 22.58
N GLN A 274 2.34 -4.60 22.43
CA GLN A 274 1.87 -3.27 22.04
C GLN A 274 1.68 -3.15 20.51
N ALA A 275 2.34 -4.02 19.74
CA ALA A 275 2.09 -4.22 18.31
C ALA A 275 0.73 -4.91 18.01
N THR A 276 -0.36 -4.40 18.57
CA THR A 276 -1.63 -4.31 17.82
C THR A 276 -1.43 -3.38 16.62
N PRO A 277 -2.32 -3.40 15.59
CA PRO A 277 -2.31 -2.37 14.54
C PRO A 277 -2.79 -1.02 15.11
N CYS A 278 -2.11 -0.52 16.14
CA CYS A 278 -2.30 0.74 16.85
C CYS A 278 -1.33 0.69 18.04
N ASP A 279 -0.19 1.36 17.91
CA ASP A 279 0.19 2.28 18.96
C ASP A 279 0.46 3.64 18.32
N LEU A 280 -0.34 4.61 18.76
CA LEU A 280 -0.05 6.03 18.59
C LEU A 280 1.12 6.33 19.51
N ASP A 281 2.06 7.14 19.03
CA ASP A 281 3.13 7.70 19.84
C ASP A 281 4.23 6.70 20.17
N ARG A 282 5.11 6.44 19.19
CA ARG A 282 6.45 5.95 19.52
C ARG A 282 7.12 7.02 20.38
N ASP A 283 7.33 6.69 21.65
CA ASP A 283 8.07 7.50 22.62
C ASP A 283 9.44 7.88 22.04
N PRO A 284 9.92 9.13 22.18
CA PRO A 284 11.30 9.50 21.86
C PRO A 284 12.36 8.49 22.32
N ALA A 285 12.13 7.79 23.44
CA ALA A 285 13.02 6.71 23.89
C ALA A 285 13.08 5.48 22.95
N SER A 286 11.98 5.16 22.24
CA SER A 286 11.97 4.10 21.21
C SER A 286 12.82 4.49 20.00
N GLU A 287 12.67 5.72 19.52
CA GLU A 287 13.46 6.28 18.42
C GLU A 287 14.97 6.30 18.77
N GLU A 288 15.32 6.71 19.99
CA GLU A 288 16.71 6.69 20.47
C GLU A 288 17.29 5.28 20.55
N ARG A 289 16.50 4.28 20.98
CA ARG A 289 16.91 2.87 20.97
C ARG A 289 17.13 2.35 19.55
N ALA A 290 16.26 2.69 18.60
CA ALA A 290 16.41 2.31 17.21
C ALA A 290 17.64 2.95 16.55
N ASP A 291 17.88 4.24 16.80
CA ASP A 291 19.08 4.96 16.34
C ASP A 291 20.36 4.36 16.93
N THR A 292 20.36 4.06 18.23
CA THR A 292 21.49 3.43 18.91
C THR A 292 21.75 2.03 18.35
N PHE A 293 20.69 1.23 18.20
CA PHE A 293 20.79 -0.11 17.61
C PHE A 293 21.38 -0.06 16.20
N ALA A 294 20.93 0.86 15.36
CA ALA A 294 21.42 1.00 14.00
C ALA A 294 22.91 1.37 13.96
N ALA A 295 23.28 2.36 14.76
CA ALA A 295 24.65 2.81 14.88
C ALA A 295 25.60 1.70 15.35
N ASP A 296 25.25 1.04 16.45
CA ASP A 296 26.12 0.08 17.14
C ASP A 296 26.21 -1.25 16.39
N THR A 297 25.15 -1.62 15.67
CA THR A 297 25.17 -2.81 14.79
C THR A 297 26.06 -2.60 13.58
N LEU A 298 26.00 -1.41 12.97
CA LEU A 298 26.82 -1.05 11.81
C LEU A 298 28.29 -0.84 12.20
N ILE A 299 28.54 -0.17 13.32
CA ILE A 299 29.88 0.14 13.83
C ILE A 299 29.91 -0.14 15.33
N PRO A 300 30.53 -1.26 15.77
CA PRO A 300 30.60 -1.62 17.18
C PRO A 300 31.19 -0.49 18.04
N PRO A 301 30.60 -0.19 19.22
CA PRO A 301 31.01 0.93 20.07
C PRO A 301 32.50 0.96 20.40
N ASP A 302 33.09 -0.20 20.72
CA ASP A 302 34.52 -0.32 21.06
C ASP A 302 35.42 0.04 19.87
N ALA A 303 35.05 -0.42 18.66
CA ALA A 303 35.79 -0.11 17.44
C ALA A 303 35.70 1.38 17.12
N TYR A 304 34.53 1.99 17.32
CA TYR A 304 34.32 3.42 17.10
C TYR A 304 35.08 4.27 18.13
N ALA A 305 35.03 3.92 19.41
CA ALA A 305 35.74 4.62 20.47
C ALA A 305 37.26 4.58 20.24
N ASN A 306 37.81 3.41 19.92
CA ASN A 306 39.23 3.26 19.59
C ASN A 306 39.63 4.07 18.34
N PHE A 307 38.77 4.12 17.34
CA PHE A 307 39.02 4.95 16.16
C PHE A 307 39.06 6.44 16.49
N ARG A 308 38.16 6.92 17.36
CA ARG A 308 38.12 8.33 17.79
C ARG A 308 39.34 8.77 18.59
N THR A 309 39.98 7.85 19.33
CA THR A 309 41.20 8.15 20.10
C THR A 309 42.47 8.04 19.27
N SER A 310 42.43 7.41 18.10
CA SER A 310 43.58 7.18 17.21
C SER A 310 44.03 8.40 16.38
N GLY A 311 43.42 9.57 16.62
CA GLY A 311 43.76 10.84 15.96
C GLY A 311 42.70 11.32 14.97
N ARG A 312 43.05 12.29 14.12
CA ARG A 312 42.10 12.91 13.17
C ARG A 312 41.72 11.90 12.07
N PRO A 313 40.43 11.69 11.79
CA PRO A 313 40.01 10.83 10.68
C PRO A 313 40.55 11.32 9.34
N THR A 314 41.05 10.39 8.54
CA THR A 314 41.46 10.60 7.14
C THR A 314 40.76 9.56 6.26
N LYS A 315 40.73 9.77 4.95
CA LYS A 315 40.14 8.78 4.02
C LYS A 315 40.79 7.39 4.15
N ALA A 316 42.10 7.34 4.36
CA ALA A 316 42.84 6.11 4.54
C ALA A 316 42.43 5.38 5.83
N THR A 317 42.35 6.10 6.95
CA THR A 317 41.96 5.48 8.24
C THR A 317 40.49 5.07 8.25
N VAL A 318 39.60 5.85 7.65
CA VAL A 318 38.18 5.50 7.48
C VAL A 318 38.02 4.23 6.64
N THR A 319 38.74 4.14 5.51
CA THR A 319 38.71 2.95 4.65
C THR A 319 39.26 1.72 5.36
N ALA A 320 40.33 1.88 6.15
CA ALA A 320 40.90 0.79 6.93
C ALA A 320 39.94 0.28 8.02
N LEU A 321 39.24 1.18 8.73
CA LEU A 321 38.21 0.80 9.71
C LEU A 321 37.04 0.08 9.03
N ALA A 322 36.54 0.61 7.91
CA ALA A 322 35.45 -0.01 7.17
C ALA A 322 35.81 -1.42 6.71
N ALA A 323 37.04 -1.61 6.21
CA ALA A 323 37.55 -2.92 5.82
C ALA A 323 37.66 -3.89 7.00
N SER A 324 38.14 -3.45 8.18
CA SER A 324 38.24 -4.32 9.36
C SER A 324 36.88 -4.71 9.94
N LEU A 325 35.87 -3.85 9.81
CA LEU A 325 34.50 -4.12 10.22
C LEU A 325 33.69 -4.89 9.16
N GLY A 326 34.19 -4.94 7.93
CA GLY A 326 33.51 -5.56 6.80
C GLY A 326 32.30 -4.76 6.30
N VAL A 327 32.30 -3.43 6.44
CA VAL A 327 31.22 -2.54 5.98
C VAL A 327 31.70 -1.58 4.87
N ALA A 328 30.78 -0.92 4.18
CA ALA A 328 31.11 0.12 3.21
C ALA A 328 31.77 1.34 3.91
N PRO A 329 32.80 1.96 3.30
CA PRO A 329 33.42 3.19 3.83
C PRO A 329 32.41 4.33 4.05
N GLY A 330 31.40 4.43 3.19
CA GLY A 330 30.33 5.41 3.31
C GLY A 330 29.65 5.39 4.67
N ILE A 331 29.38 4.20 5.23
CA ILE A 331 28.73 4.02 6.54
C ILE A 331 29.55 4.67 7.66
N VAL A 332 30.88 4.47 7.66
CA VAL A 332 31.78 5.08 8.63
C VAL A 332 31.78 6.61 8.48
N VAL A 333 31.83 7.12 7.25
CA VAL A 333 31.71 8.57 6.99
C VAL A 333 30.38 9.11 7.51
N GLY A 334 29.27 8.41 7.25
CA GLY A 334 27.93 8.78 7.72
C GLY A 334 27.88 8.94 9.24
N ARG A 335 28.44 7.98 9.99
CA ARG A 335 28.52 8.06 11.45
C ARG A 335 29.38 9.23 11.93
N LEU A 336 30.56 9.42 11.35
CA LEU A 336 31.47 10.52 11.71
C LEU A 336 30.84 11.90 11.46
N GLN A 337 30.09 12.03 10.36
CA GLN A 337 29.38 13.26 10.02
C GLN A 337 28.21 13.53 10.97
N LYS A 338 27.40 12.50 11.27
CA LYS A 338 26.28 12.58 12.22
C LYS A 338 26.75 12.99 13.61
N ASP A 339 27.89 12.47 14.06
CA ASP A 339 28.48 12.76 15.38
C ASP A 339 29.32 14.05 15.40
N GLY A 340 29.39 14.80 14.29
CA GLY A 340 30.12 16.06 14.18
C GLY A 340 31.64 15.94 14.24
N VAL A 341 32.20 14.73 14.10
CA VAL A 341 33.64 14.48 14.09
C VAL A 341 34.27 14.99 12.79
N VAL A 342 33.53 14.89 11.69
CA VAL A 342 33.92 15.37 10.37
C VAL A 342 32.77 16.20 9.78
N PRO A 343 33.02 17.36 9.15
CA PRO A 343 31.95 18.12 8.50
C PRO A 343 31.26 17.37 7.37
N HIS A 344 29.96 17.64 7.15
CA HIS A 344 29.14 17.00 6.09
C HIS A 344 29.65 17.20 4.65
N ASN A 345 30.58 18.12 4.40
CA ASN A 345 31.18 18.34 3.09
C ASN A 345 32.50 17.57 2.86
N GLN A 346 32.97 16.79 3.83
CA GLN A 346 34.21 16.02 3.73
C GLN A 346 33.95 14.53 3.53
N MET A 347 34.84 13.88 2.76
CA MET A 347 34.87 12.43 2.51
C MET A 347 33.61 11.87 1.82
N ASN A 348 32.80 12.70 1.18
CA ASN A 348 31.60 12.26 0.45
C ASN A 348 31.93 11.40 -0.78
N ASP A 349 33.16 11.45 -1.29
CA ASP A 349 33.66 10.56 -2.34
C ASP A 349 33.77 9.09 -1.91
N LEU A 350 33.74 8.81 -0.60
CA LEU A 350 33.68 7.45 -0.06
C LEU A 350 32.24 6.92 0.06
N LYS A 351 31.24 7.75 -0.22
CA LYS A 351 29.82 7.37 -0.22
C LYS A 351 29.37 7.01 -1.62
N VAL A 352 28.50 6.02 -1.73
CA VAL A 352 27.91 5.60 -3.01
C VAL A 352 26.53 6.20 -3.12
N HIS A 353 26.31 7.03 -4.15
CA HIS A 353 24.97 7.50 -4.48
C HIS A 353 24.13 6.36 -5.06
N LEU A 354 22.93 6.22 -4.52
CA LEU A 354 21.98 5.21 -4.95
C LEU A 354 20.94 5.87 -5.85
N ASP A 355 20.73 5.26 -7.01
CA ASP A 355 19.61 5.58 -7.89
C ASP A 355 18.87 4.30 -8.23
N TRP A 356 17.61 4.45 -8.62
CA TRP A 356 16.87 3.35 -9.20
C TRP A 356 17.52 3.00 -10.52
N ALA A 357 17.91 1.73 -10.70
CA ALA A 357 18.29 1.24 -12.01
C ALA A 357 17.19 1.64 -13.01
N GLY A 358 17.60 2.35 -14.07
CA GLY A 358 16.73 2.89 -15.11
C GLY A 358 15.96 1.81 -15.85
#